data_AF-A0A7I8CXN6-F1
#
_entry.id   AF-A0A7I8CXN6-F1
#
_cell.length_a   1.000
_cell.length_b   1.000
_cell.length_c   1.000
_cell.angle_alpha   90.00
_cell.angle_beta   90.00
_cell.angle_gamma   90.00
#
_symmetry.space_group_name_H-M   'P 1'
#
loop_
_entity.id
_entity.type
_entity.pdbx_description
1 polymer ?
#
loop_
_entity_poly.entity_id
_entity_poly.type
_entity_poly.pdbx_seq_one_letter_code
_entity_poly.pdbx_strand_id
1 'polypeptide(L)'
;MSKTTKSYYGDIELRLVFKVELARGASHIASTLSAASTAAAVAEVLEQFVMDCGLDKFDEFGALLIEDLKKRRCFKGAHAVDAYMRARAP
;
A
#
# COMPACT_ATOMS: atom_id res chain seq x y z
N MET A 1 29.99 -2.28 5.72
CA MET A 1 28.67 -1.64 5.95
C MET A 1 28.20 -1.05 4.63
N SER A 2 27.48 -1.82 3.81
CA SER A 2 27.15 -1.41 2.43
C SER A 2 25.83 -2.04 1.94
N LYS A 3 24.75 -1.96 2.74
CA LYS A 3 23.42 -2.50 2.36
C LYS A 3 22.26 -1.49 2.43
N THR A 4 22.49 -0.24 2.82
CA THR A 4 21.40 0.71 3.09
C THR A 4 21.11 1.69 1.94
N THR A 5 22.05 1.95 1.03
CA THR A 5 21.86 2.95 -0.03
C THR A 5 21.02 2.44 -1.20
N LYS A 6 21.15 1.16 -1.58
CA LYS A 6 20.44 0.59 -2.73
C LYS A 6 18.92 0.46 -2.51
N SER A 7 18.51 0.20 -1.26
CA SER A 7 17.10 0.07 -0.89
C SER A 7 16.36 1.41 -0.90
N TYR A 8 17.02 2.51 -0.52
CA TYR A 8 16.39 3.82 -0.41
C TYR A 8 16.12 4.46 -1.77
N TYR A 9 17.03 4.28 -2.73
CA TYR A 9 16.83 4.75 -4.11
C TYR A 9 15.72 3.99 -4.81
N GLY A 10 15.65 2.66 -4.63
CA GLY A 10 14.55 1.86 -5.16
C GLY A 10 13.19 2.28 -4.60
N ASP A 11 13.12 2.62 -3.31
CA ASP A 11 11.89 3.13 -2.68
C ASP A 11 11.45 4.47 -3.28
N ILE A 12 12.39 5.40 -3.52
CA ILE A 12 12.12 6.70 -4.14
C ILE A 12 11.60 6.53 -5.58
N GLU A 13 12.22 5.65 -6.37
CA GLU A 13 11.78 5.36 -7.74
C GLU A 13 10.39 4.74 -7.75
N LEU A 14 10.13 3.74 -6.91
CA LEU A 14 8.81 3.09 -6.81
C LEU A 14 7.73 4.05 -6.31
N ARG A 15 8.06 4.92 -5.35
CA ARG A 15 7.15 6.01 -4.91
C ARG A 15 6.83 6.99 -6.03
N LEU A 16 7.77 7.24 -6.95
CA LEU A 16 7.51 8.10 -8.10
C LEU A 16 6.61 7.39 -9.12
N VAL A 17 6.88 6.10 -9.39
CA VAL A 17 6.08 5.27 -10.30
C VAL A 17 4.64 5.14 -9.80
N PHE A 18 4.44 4.83 -8.52
CA PHE A 18 3.11 4.60 -7.93
C PHE A 18 2.51 5.84 -7.26
N LYS A 19 3.02 7.04 -7.56
CA LYS A 19 2.66 8.26 -6.84
C LYS A 19 1.15 8.50 -6.83
N VAL A 20 0.48 8.27 -7.96
CA VAL A 20 -0.95 8.52 -8.13
C VAL A 20 -1.76 7.46 -7.40
N GLU A 21 -1.38 6.19 -7.54
CA GLU A 21 -2.04 5.02 -6.97
C GLU A 21 -1.92 5.04 -5.45
N LEU A 22 -0.74 5.38 -4.91
CA LEU A 22 -0.51 5.56 -3.47
C LEU A 22 -1.36 6.70 -2.92
N ALA A 23 -1.37 7.87 -3.58
CA ALA A 23 -2.16 9.01 -3.14
C ALA A 23 -3.67 8.70 -3.15
N ARG A 24 -4.16 8.06 -4.22
CA ARG A 24 -5.56 7.61 -4.37
C ARG A 24 -5.92 6.59 -3.30
N GLY A 25 -5.15 5.51 -3.19
CA GLY A 25 -5.42 4.41 -2.27
C GLY A 25 -5.38 4.86 -0.81
N ALA A 26 -4.34 5.61 -0.42
CA ALA A 26 -4.22 6.11 0.94
C ALA A 26 -5.35 7.08 1.31
N SER A 27 -5.84 7.89 0.36
CA SER A 27 -6.95 8.81 0.61
C SER A 27 -8.28 8.08 0.71
N HIS A 28 -8.54 7.11 -0.18
CA HIS A 28 -9.74 6.27 -0.14
C HIS A 28 -9.85 5.55 1.19
N ILE A 29 -8.81 4.77 1.55
CA ILE A 29 -8.77 4.00 2.79
C ILE A 29 -8.91 4.90 4.02
N ALA A 30 -8.21 6.04 4.06
CA ALA A 30 -8.26 6.95 5.20
C ALA A 30 -9.62 7.66 5.38
N SER A 31 -10.47 7.69 4.36
CA SER A 31 -11.81 8.28 4.44
C SER A 31 -12.88 7.33 4.99
N THR A 32 -12.54 6.05 5.17
CA THR A 32 -13.46 5.04 5.69
C THR A 32 -13.73 5.20 7.20
N LEU A 33 -14.97 4.92 7.62
CA LEU A 33 -15.43 5.17 9.00
C LEU A 33 -15.58 3.90 9.85
N SER A 34 -15.63 2.72 9.22
CA SER A 34 -15.84 1.44 9.90
C SER A 34 -14.82 0.41 9.45
N ALA A 35 -14.52 -0.57 10.30
CA ALA A 35 -13.59 -1.66 9.96
C ALA A 35 -14.01 -2.42 8.68
N ALA A 36 -15.31 -2.63 8.47
CA ALA A 36 -15.84 -3.28 7.28
C ALA A 36 -15.58 -2.45 6.01
N SER A 37 -15.88 -1.15 6.05
CA SER A 37 -15.61 -0.25 4.92
C SER A 37 -14.11 -0.08 4.66
N THR A 38 -13.28 -0.07 5.71
CA THR A 38 -11.82 -0.08 5.57
C THR A 38 -11.33 -1.34 4.87
N ALA A 39 -11.81 -2.53 5.26
CA ALA A 39 -11.42 -3.79 4.64
C ALA A 39 -11.83 -3.85 3.16
N ALA A 40 -13.04 -3.38 2.83
CA ALA A 40 -13.50 -3.28 1.44
C ALA A 40 -12.63 -2.32 0.61
N ALA A 41 -12.36 -1.11 1.12
CA ALA A 41 -11.50 -0.14 0.44
C ALA A 41 -10.06 -0.66 0.24
N VAL A 42 -9.53 -1.44 1.18
CA VAL A 42 -8.22 -2.10 1.04
C VAL A 42 -8.24 -3.12 -0.10
N ALA A 43 -9.25 -3.99 -0.14
CA ALA A 43 -9.39 -4.98 -1.21
C ALA A 43 -9.51 -4.31 -2.58
N GLU A 44 -10.38 -3.29 -2.70
CA GLU A 44 -10.55 -2.52 -3.94
C GLU A 44 -9.23 -1.88 -4.42
N VAL A 45 -8.48 -1.24 -3.52
CA VAL A 45 -7.21 -0.58 -3.87
C VAL A 45 -6.17 -1.59 -4.35
N LEU A 46 -6.03 -2.70 -3.64
CA LEU A 46 -5.02 -3.72 -3.94
C LEU A 46 -5.39 -4.53 -5.18
N GLU A 47 -6.66 -4.87 -5.38
CA GLU A 47 -7.13 -5.56 -6.58
C GLU A 47 -7.03 -4.68 -7.82
N GLN A 48 -7.41 -3.41 -7.72
CA GLN A 48 -7.25 -2.45 -8.83
C GLN A 48 -5.76 -2.31 -9.20
N PHE A 49 -4.85 -2.24 -8.22
CA PHE A 49 -3.42 -2.22 -8.50
C PHE A 49 -2.97 -3.45 -9.30
N VAL A 50 -3.42 -4.65 -8.91
CA VAL A 50 -3.08 -5.88 -9.63
C VAL A 50 -3.63 -5.88 -11.05
N MET A 51 -4.83 -5.34 -11.27
CA MET A 51 -5.40 -5.23 -12.61
C MET A 51 -4.62 -4.26 -13.50
N ASP A 52 -4.17 -3.13 -12.95
CA ASP A 52 -3.53 -2.06 -13.71
C ASP A 52 -2.02 -2.30 -13.92
N CYS A 53 -1.34 -2.88 -12.92
CA CYS A 53 0.12 -2.97 -12.84
C CYS A 53 0.65 -4.42 -12.77
N GLY A 54 -0.23 -5.41 -12.59
CA GLY A 54 0.17 -6.81 -12.40
C GLY A 54 0.69 -7.11 -10.98
N LEU A 55 1.21 -8.33 -10.80
CA LEU A 55 1.66 -8.84 -9.50
C LEU A 55 3.14 -8.54 -9.18
N ASP A 56 3.96 -8.20 -10.17
CA ASP A 56 5.42 -8.09 -10.04
C ASP A 56 5.90 -7.08 -8.98
N LYS A 57 5.05 -6.08 -8.67
CA LYS A 57 5.33 -5.02 -7.70
C LYS A 57 4.28 -4.89 -6.60
N PHE A 58 3.50 -5.94 -6.41
CA PHE A 58 2.41 -5.95 -5.45
C PHE A 58 2.90 -5.77 -4.01
N ASP A 59 3.97 -6.49 -3.63
CA ASP A 59 4.53 -6.42 -2.28
C ASP A 59 5.15 -5.05 -1.99
N GLU A 60 5.90 -4.48 -2.93
CA GLU A 60 6.47 -3.15 -2.77
C GLU A 60 5.38 -2.07 -2.69
N PHE A 61 4.34 -2.15 -3.53
CA PHE A 61 3.21 -1.23 -3.46
C PHE A 61 2.49 -1.33 -2.10
N GLY A 62 2.21 -2.54 -1.62
CA GLY A 62 1.59 -2.77 -0.32
C GLY A 62 2.40 -2.19 0.84
N ALA A 63 3.73 -2.38 0.81
CA ALA A 63 4.63 -1.81 1.81
C ALA A 63 4.59 -0.26 1.80
N LEU A 64 4.69 0.35 0.62
CA LEU A 64 4.62 1.81 0.47
C LEU A 64 3.27 2.39 0.91
N LEU A 65 2.17 1.69 0.62
CA LEU A 65 0.83 2.08 1.03
C LEU A 65 0.67 2.03 2.56
N ILE A 66 1.20 1.00 3.22
CA ILE A 66 1.24 0.91 4.69
C ILE A 66 1.98 2.10 5.29
N GLU A 67 3.13 2.48 4.72
CA GLU A 67 3.89 3.64 5.20
C GLU A 67 3.12 4.95 5.04
N ASP A 68 2.47 5.16 3.90
CA ASP A 68 1.70 6.37 3.63
C ASP A 68 0.48 6.49 4.56
N LEU A 69 -0.18 5.36 4.86
CA LEU A 69 -1.27 5.32 5.84
C LEU A 69 -0.76 5.61 7.26
N LYS A 70 0.41 5.08 7.65
CA LYS A 70 1.06 5.40 8.94
C LYS A 70 1.43 6.88 9.05
N LYS A 71 1.98 7.48 7.98
CA LYS A 71 2.29 8.93 7.92
C LYS A 71 1.04 9.78 8.12
N ARG A 72 -0.11 9.33 7.61
CA ARG A 72 -1.43 9.95 7.80
C ARG A 72 -2.10 9.63 9.14
N ARG A 73 -1.43 8.88 10.04
CA ARG A 73 -1.98 8.37 11.31
C ARG A 73 -3.20 7.43 11.13
N CYS A 74 -3.41 6.89 9.94
CA CYS A 74 -4.45 5.90 9.66
C CYS A 74 -3.94 4.49 10.00
N PHE A 75 -3.70 4.22 11.27
CA PHE A 75 -3.12 2.94 11.72
C PHE A 75 -4.03 1.74 11.47
N LYS A 76 -5.35 1.93 11.56
CA LYS A 76 -6.34 0.89 11.23
C LYS A 76 -6.26 0.48 9.76
N GLY A 77 -6.15 1.44 8.85
CA GLY A 77 -5.95 1.19 7.42
C GLY A 77 -4.62 0.47 7.16
N ALA A 78 -3.53 0.95 7.76
CA ALA A 78 -2.23 0.30 7.63
C ALA A 78 -2.25 -1.17 8.10
N HIS A 79 -2.93 -1.45 9.21
CA HIS A 79 -3.10 -2.82 9.71
C HIS A 79 -3.97 -3.67 8.78
N ALA A 80 -5.03 -3.11 8.22
CA ALA A 80 -5.90 -3.82 7.27
C ALA A 80 -5.16 -4.18 5.97
N VAL A 81 -4.29 -3.30 5.45
CA VAL A 81 -3.41 -3.61 4.31
C VAL A 81 -2.47 -4.75 4.65
N ASP A 82 -1.74 -4.69 5.78
CA ASP A 82 -0.84 -5.77 6.22
C ASP A 82 -1.57 -7.12 6.36
N ALA A 83 -2.77 -7.12 6.95
CA ALA A 83 -3.58 -8.31 7.07
C ALA A 83 -4.01 -8.89 5.72
N TYR A 84 -4.42 -8.05 4.76
CA TYR A 84 -4.78 -8.48 3.42
C TYR A 84 -3.57 -9.09 2.69
N MET A 85 -2.41 -8.41 2.73
CA MET A 85 -1.19 -8.88 2.08
C MET A 85 -0.78 -10.27 2.60
N ARG A 86 -0.87 -10.50 3.92
CA ARG A 86 -0.58 -11.82 4.52
C ARG A 86 -1.58 -12.89 4.14
N ALA A 87 -2.86 -12.53 4.02
CA ALA A 87 -3.90 -13.48 3.61
C ALA A 87 -3.79 -13.88 2.13
N ARG A 88 -3.15 -13.04 1.30
CA ARG A 88 -2.95 -13.27 -0.13
C ARG A 88 -1.61 -13.93 -0.47
N ALA A 89 -0.67 -13.98 0.47
CA ALA A 89 0.61 -14.69 0.27
C ALA A 89 0.35 -16.17 -0.07
N PRO A 90 1.09 -16.74 -1.04
CA PRO A 90 0.89 -18.12 -1.50
C PRO A 90 1.18 -19.18 -0.42
#